data_AF-S5QCX2-F1
#
_entry.id   AF-S5QCX2-F1
#
_cell.length_a   1.000
_cell.length_b   1.000
_cell.length_c   1.000
_cell.angle_alpha   90.00
_cell.angle_beta   90.00
_cell.angle_gamma   90.00
#
_symmetry.space_group_name_H-M   'P 1'
#
loop_
_entity.id
_entity.type
_entity.pdbx_description
1 polymer ?
#
loop_
_entity_poly.entity_id
_entity_poly.type
_entity_poly.pdbx_seq_one_letter_code
_entity_poly.pdbx_strand_id
1 'polypeptide(L)'
;IVSAADKILQGGYEEHFPLRVWQTGSGTQTNMNVNEVIANLAIHSHGGVLGSKSPIHPNDHVNKSQSSNDVFPTAMHIAGVLSVKNRLIPAIDHMLNSLSHKVDEFRHDIKIGRTHLMDAVPMTLGQEFSGYHSQIFQCCERIAFSLTHMYELAL
;
A
#
# COMPACT_ATOMS: atom_id res chain seq x y z
N ILE A 1 -7.57 13.66 20.51
CA ILE A 1 -6.84 12.55 19.88
C ILE A 1 -7.43 12.25 18.51
N VAL A 2 -8.67 11.75 18.42
CA VAL A 2 -9.33 11.43 17.13
C VAL A 2 -9.26 12.57 16.11
N SER A 3 -9.75 13.77 16.46
CA SER A 3 -9.69 14.93 15.55
C SER A 3 -8.25 15.31 15.13
N ALA A 4 -7.24 15.06 15.96
CA ALA A 4 -5.84 15.29 15.58
C ALA A 4 -5.35 14.24 14.57
N ALA A 5 -5.73 12.97 14.74
CA ALA A 5 -5.47 11.92 13.76
C ALA A 5 -6.18 12.21 12.42
N ASP A 6 -7.44 12.66 12.46
CA ASP A 6 -8.19 13.04 11.24
C ASP A 6 -7.51 14.19 10.48
N LYS A 7 -6.98 15.18 11.19
CA LYS A 7 -6.19 16.27 10.59
C LYS A 7 -4.94 15.76 9.90
N ILE A 8 -4.23 14.80 10.49
CA ILE A 8 -3.06 14.19 9.86
C ILE A 8 -3.47 13.43 8.59
N LEU A 9 -4.59 12.69 8.62
CA LEU A 9 -5.11 11.95 7.46
C LEU A 9 -5.56 12.87 6.31
N GLN A 10 -5.93 14.12 6.61
CA GLN A 10 -6.23 15.14 5.59
C GLN A 10 -4.98 15.70 4.90
N GLY A 11 -3.78 15.40 5.39
CA GLY A 11 -2.49 15.85 4.85
C GLY A 11 -2.03 17.20 5.41
N GLY A 12 -0.86 17.66 4.97
CA GLY A 12 -0.28 18.96 5.37
C GLY A 12 0.53 18.93 6.67
N TYR A 13 0.85 17.74 7.18
CA TYR A 13 1.66 17.52 8.38
C TYR A 13 2.90 16.66 8.11
N GLU A 14 3.24 16.41 6.84
CA GLU A 14 4.30 15.48 6.42
C GLU A 14 5.67 15.87 6.98
N GLU A 15 5.94 17.18 7.10
CA GLU A 15 7.16 17.74 7.69
C GLU A 15 7.38 17.36 9.17
N HIS A 16 6.32 16.96 9.88
CA HIS A 16 6.40 16.55 11.28
C HIS A 16 6.78 15.07 11.46
N PHE A 17 7.03 14.34 10.37
CA PHE A 17 7.50 12.95 10.39
C PHE A 17 8.90 12.81 9.75
N PRO A 18 9.95 13.42 10.33
CA PRO A 18 11.27 13.54 9.68
C PRO A 18 12.14 12.28 9.76
N LEU A 19 11.69 11.26 10.50
CA LEU A 19 12.49 10.04 10.74
C LEU A 19 12.78 9.29 9.45
N ARG A 20 13.96 8.66 9.39
CA ARG A 20 14.40 7.85 8.25
C ARG A 20 13.97 6.39 8.44
N VAL A 21 13.94 5.65 7.33
CA VAL A 21 13.67 4.20 7.33
C VAL A 21 14.68 3.43 8.20
N TRP A 22 15.95 3.84 8.15
CA TRP A 22 17.05 3.25 8.92
C TRP A 22 17.02 3.70 10.38
N GLN A 23 16.09 3.14 11.13
CA GLN A 23 15.82 3.41 12.54
C GLN A 23 15.83 2.07 13.32
N THR A 24 15.39 2.05 14.57
CA THR A 24 15.21 0.77 15.30
C THR A 24 14.30 -0.19 14.51
N GLY A 25 14.67 -1.49 14.48
CA GLY A 25 13.95 -2.51 13.71
C GLY A 25 12.51 -2.77 14.17
N SER A 26 12.18 -2.39 15.42
CA SER A 26 10.83 -2.44 15.97
C SER A 26 9.94 -1.27 15.54
N GLY A 27 10.48 -0.26 14.86
CA GLY A 27 9.73 0.95 14.47
C GLY A 27 9.34 1.87 15.63
N THR A 28 9.87 1.65 16.84
CA THR A 28 9.52 2.42 18.06
C THR A 28 9.69 3.93 17.88
N GLN A 29 10.72 4.39 17.16
CA GLN A 29 10.93 5.82 16.92
C GLN A 29 9.79 6.43 16.07
N THR A 30 9.37 5.75 15.01
CA THR A 30 8.20 6.17 14.22
C THR A 30 6.90 6.09 15.01
N ASN A 31 6.70 5.04 15.82
CA ASN A 31 5.54 4.95 16.71
C ASN A 31 5.47 6.16 17.65
N MET A 32 6.58 6.49 18.31
CA MET A 32 6.66 7.67 19.18
C MET A 32 6.48 8.98 18.43
N ASN A 33 7.02 9.12 17.22
CA ASN A 33 6.81 10.31 16.39
C ASN A 33 5.32 10.55 16.13
N VAL A 34 4.57 9.52 15.76
CA VAL A 34 3.11 9.63 15.55
C VAL A 34 2.40 9.99 16.85
N ASN A 35 2.74 9.33 17.95
CA ASN A 35 2.17 9.63 19.27
C ASN A 35 2.39 11.08 19.69
N GLU A 36 3.61 11.60 19.53
CA GLU A 36 3.98 12.96 19.90
C GLU A 36 3.30 14.00 19.00
N VAL A 37 3.21 13.77 17.68
CA VAL A 37 2.50 14.68 16.77
C VAL A 37 1.01 14.72 17.12
N ILE A 38 0.36 13.57 17.30
CA ILE A 38 -1.06 13.51 17.70
C ILE A 38 -1.30 14.20 19.04
N ALA A 39 -0.45 13.94 20.04
CA ALA A 39 -0.56 14.56 21.35
C ALA A 39 -0.44 16.09 21.27
N ASN A 40 0.57 16.58 20.55
CA ASN A 40 0.81 18.01 20.37
C ASN A 40 -0.33 18.71 19.61
N LEU A 41 -0.81 18.13 18.52
CA LEU A 41 -1.95 18.68 17.78
C LEU A 41 -3.22 18.70 18.64
N ALA A 42 -3.45 17.65 19.44
CA ALA A 42 -4.57 17.62 20.37
C ALA A 42 -4.45 18.71 21.46
N ILE A 43 -3.27 18.89 22.06
CA ILE A 43 -3.03 19.95 23.05
C ILE A 43 -3.24 21.33 22.45
N HIS A 44 -2.65 21.59 21.27
CA HIS A 44 -2.75 22.88 20.60
C HIS A 44 -4.19 23.24 20.25
N SER A 45 -4.98 22.26 19.78
CA SER A 45 -6.41 22.48 19.48
C SER A 45 -7.27 22.89 20.68
N HIS A 46 -6.78 22.67 21.91
CA HIS A 46 -7.43 23.07 23.16
C HIS A 46 -6.75 24.28 23.81
N GLY A 47 -5.93 25.03 23.07
CA GLY A 47 -5.23 26.22 23.57
C GLY A 47 -4.10 25.91 24.55
N GLY A 48 -3.65 24.66 24.63
CA GLY A 48 -2.54 24.25 25.50
C GLY A 48 -1.17 24.56 24.90
N VAL A 49 -0.13 24.31 25.69
CA VAL A 49 1.27 24.56 25.32
C VAL A 49 1.86 23.31 24.64
N LEU A 50 2.36 23.47 23.41
CA LEU A 50 3.07 22.40 22.69
C LEU A 50 4.25 21.86 23.50
N GLY A 51 4.46 20.55 23.47
CA GLY A 51 5.52 19.86 24.20
C GLY A 51 5.25 19.68 25.70
N SER A 52 4.19 20.29 26.26
CA SER A 52 3.86 20.16 27.68
C SER A 52 3.44 18.75 28.09
N LYS A 53 3.00 17.93 27.12
CA LYS A 53 2.40 16.60 27.34
C LYS A 53 1.17 16.63 28.28
N SER A 54 0.55 17.80 28.43
CA SER A 54 -0.64 18.01 29.25
C SER A 54 -1.68 18.84 28.46
N PRO A 55 -2.97 18.46 28.48
CA PRO A 55 -3.54 17.32 29.21
C PRO A 55 -3.31 15.97 28.50
N ILE A 56 -2.77 15.95 27.27
CA ILE A 56 -2.61 14.73 26.46
C ILE A 56 -1.15 14.27 26.46
N HIS A 57 -0.82 13.33 27.33
CA HIS A 57 0.47 12.61 27.31
C HIS A 57 0.55 11.63 26.12
N PRO A 58 1.66 11.61 25.34
CA PRO A 58 1.80 10.74 24.17
C PRO A 58 1.76 9.24 24.53
N ASN A 59 2.34 8.82 25.65
CA ASN A 59 2.29 7.41 26.05
C ASN A 59 1.01 7.04 26.79
N ASP A 60 0.61 7.84 27.77
CA ASP A 60 -0.43 7.45 28.73
C ASP A 60 -1.83 7.58 28.12
N HIS A 61 -1.96 8.37 27.05
CA HIS A 61 -3.23 8.59 26.36
C HIS A 61 -3.21 8.14 24.91
N VAL A 62 -2.24 8.56 24.09
CA VAL A 62 -2.22 8.22 22.65
C VAL A 62 -1.79 6.75 22.44
N ASN A 63 -0.69 6.34 23.07
CA ASN A 63 -0.17 4.97 23.03
C ASN A 63 -0.76 4.07 24.13
N LYS A 64 -1.90 4.43 24.72
CA LYS A 64 -2.51 3.65 25.79
C LYS A 64 -2.91 2.26 25.25
N SER A 65 -2.56 1.22 26.00
CA SER A 65 -2.83 -0.18 25.65
C SER A 65 -2.16 -0.66 24.35
N GLN A 66 -1.06 -0.01 23.95
CA GLN A 66 -0.32 -0.32 22.73
C GLN A 66 1.16 -0.51 23.02
N SER A 67 1.83 -1.28 22.18
CA SER A 67 3.29 -1.37 22.08
C SER A 67 3.74 -0.89 20.69
N SER A 68 5.02 -0.61 20.48
CA SER A 68 5.50 -0.54 19.09
C SER A 68 5.45 -1.90 18.40
N ASN A 69 5.49 -2.98 19.18
CA ASN A 69 5.65 -4.35 18.66
C ASN A 69 4.37 -4.95 18.07
N ASP A 70 3.20 -4.41 18.40
CA ASP A 70 1.90 -4.75 17.81
C ASP A 70 1.43 -3.66 16.83
N VAL A 71 1.60 -2.38 17.18
CA VAL A 71 1.18 -1.25 16.32
C VAL A 71 1.99 -1.18 15.02
N PHE A 72 3.31 -1.32 15.07
CA PHE A 72 4.14 -1.12 13.88
C PHE A 72 3.92 -2.22 12.82
N PRO A 73 3.91 -3.53 13.17
CA PRO A 73 3.54 -4.57 12.20
C PRO A 73 2.10 -4.42 11.67
N THR A 74 1.16 -4.01 12.52
CA THR A 74 -0.22 -3.72 12.09
C THR A 74 -0.27 -2.58 11.08
N ALA A 75 0.45 -1.48 11.33
CA ALA A 75 0.56 -0.38 10.38
C ALA A 75 1.23 -0.81 9.06
N MET A 76 2.23 -1.70 9.11
CA MET A 76 2.86 -2.28 7.90
C MET A 76 1.84 -3.06 7.06
N HIS A 77 1.02 -3.92 7.70
CA HIS A 77 -0.03 -4.68 7.02
C HIS A 77 -1.07 -3.76 6.38
N ILE A 78 -1.58 -2.79 7.14
CA ILE A 78 -2.56 -1.80 6.64
C ILE A 78 -1.99 -1.03 5.44
N ALA A 79 -0.76 -0.50 5.55
CA ALA A 79 -0.12 0.24 4.47
C ALA A 79 0.10 -0.63 3.22
N GLY A 80 0.53 -1.88 3.39
CA GLY A 80 0.70 -2.84 2.30
C GLY A 80 -0.61 -3.14 1.59
N VAL A 81 -1.67 -3.45 2.33
CA VAL A 81 -3.02 -3.71 1.78
C VAL A 81 -3.53 -2.48 1.02
N LEU A 82 -3.44 -1.28 1.60
CA LEU A 82 -3.90 -0.05 0.94
C LEU A 82 -3.12 0.22 -0.35
N SER A 83 -1.80 0.02 -0.35
CA SER A 83 -0.97 0.18 -1.55
C SER A 83 -1.38 -0.80 -2.66
N VAL A 84 -1.59 -2.07 -2.31
CA VAL A 84 -1.99 -3.09 -3.29
C VAL A 84 -3.39 -2.80 -3.84
N LYS A 85 -4.37 -2.56 -2.97
CA LYS A 85 -5.77 -2.37 -3.39
C LYS A 85 -6.02 -1.07 -4.12
N ASN A 86 -5.38 0.02 -3.72
CA ASN A 86 -5.69 1.34 -4.25
C ASN A 86 -4.75 1.77 -5.38
N ARG A 87 -3.63 1.07 -5.59
CA ARG A 87 -2.65 1.42 -6.64
C ARG A 87 -2.36 0.24 -7.57
N LEU A 88 -1.93 -0.89 -7.02
CA LEU A 88 -1.45 -2.01 -7.84
C LEU A 88 -2.56 -2.71 -8.62
N ILE A 89 -3.64 -3.12 -7.95
CA ILE A 89 -4.77 -3.81 -8.59
C ILE A 89 -5.39 -2.92 -9.69
N PRO A 90 -5.73 -1.64 -9.45
CA PRO A 90 -6.25 -0.77 -10.51
C PRO A 90 -5.30 -0.61 -11.71
N ALA A 91 -3.98 -0.57 -11.47
CA ALA A 91 -3.00 -0.51 -12.55
C ALA A 91 -2.95 -1.82 -13.36
N ILE A 92 -3.07 -2.98 -12.70
CA ILE A 92 -3.18 -4.28 -13.34
C ILE A 92 -4.47 -4.38 -14.16
N ASP A 93 -5.60 -3.95 -13.62
CA ASP A 93 -6.89 -3.95 -14.33
C ASP A 93 -6.84 -3.07 -15.58
N HIS A 94 -6.20 -1.90 -15.50
CA HIS A 94 -5.97 -1.05 -16.67
C HIS A 94 -5.12 -1.75 -17.74
N MET A 95 -4.07 -2.46 -17.33
CA MET A 95 -3.23 -3.24 -18.24
C MET A 95 -4.00 -4.42 -18.87
N LEU A 96 -4.81 -5.13 -18.09
CA LEU A 96 -5.65 -6.23 -18.56
C LEU A 96 -6.64 -5.76 -19.62
N ASN A 97 -7.36 -4.66 -19.36
CA ASN A 97 -8.27 -4.08 -20.34
C ASN A 97 -7.55 -3.70 -21.64
N SER A 98 -6.37 -3.08 -21.53
CA SER A 98 -5.56 -2.70 -22.69
C SER A 98 -5.09 -3.93 -23.49
N LEU A 99 -4.66 -4.99 -22.82
CA LEU A 99 -4.26 -6.25 -23.45
C LEU A 99 -5.46 -6.93 -24.10
N SER A 100 -6.63 -6.95 -23.45
CA SER A 100 -7.86 -7.53 -24.00
C SER A 100 -8.26 -6.84 -25.30
N HIS A 101 -8.23 -5.50 -25.35
CA HIS A 101 -8.48 -4.77 -26.59
C HIS A 101 -7.50 -5.17 -27.70
N LYS A 102 -6.22 -5.37 -27.37
CA LYS A 102 -5.22 -5.82 -28.36
C LYS A 102 -5.41 -7.26 -28.82
N VAL A 103 -5.89 -8.15 -27.94
CA VAL A 103 -6.27 -9.51 -28.34
C VAL A 103 -7.34 -9.49 -29.41
N ASP A 104 -8.36 -8.65 -29.24
CA ASP A 104 -9.46 -8.51 -30.20
C ASP A 104 -9.03 -7.80 -31.49
N GLU A 105 -8.27 -6.71 -31.38
CA GLU A 105 -7.73 -5.95 -32.51
C GLU A 105 -6.89 -6.84 -33.44
N PHE A 106 -6.04 -7.70 -32.85
CA PHE A 106 -5.11 -8.55 -33.58
C PHE A 106 -5.65 -9.96 -33.86
N ARG A 107 -6.95 -10.19 -33.66
CA ARG A 107 -7.57 -11.51 -33.76
C ARG A 107 -7.35 -12.19 -35.12
N HIS A 108 -7.27 -11.41 -36.19
CA HIS A 108 -7.15 -11.88 -37.57
C HIS A 108 -5.76 -11.68 -38.18
N ASP A 109 -4.82 -11.06 -37.46
CA ASP A 109 -3.48 -10.78 -37.96
C ASP A 109 -2.59 -12.01 -37.83
N ILE A 110 -2.30 -12.68 -38.94
CA ILE A 110 -1.46 -13.89 -38.96
C ILE A 110 0.03 -13.49 -38.93
N LYS A 111 0.79 -14.11 -38.02
CA LYS A 111 2.25 -13.98 -37.91
C LYS A 111 2.92 -15.35 -37.90
N ILE A 112 4.24 -15.37 -38.11
CA ILE A 112 5.07 -16.55 -37.87
C ILE A 112 5.31 -16.73 -36.36
N GLY A 113 5.01 -17.91 -35.82
CA GLY A 113 5.40 -18.27 -34.45
C GLY A 113 6.91 -18.47 -34.35
N ARG A 114 7.48 -18.32 -33.16
CA ARG A 114 8.90 -18.62 -32.91
C ARG A 114 9.11 -19.48 -31.67
N THR A 115 9.86 -20.56 -31.81
CA THR A 115 10.36 -21.38 -30.69
C THR A 115 11.88 -21.46 -30.80
N HIS A 116 12.59 -21.32 -29.69
CA HIS A 116 14.05 -21.16 -29.71
C HIS A 116 14.54 -20.03 -30.64
N LEU A 117 13.72 -18.99 -30.82
CA LEU A 117 13.93 -17.88 -31.78
C LEU A 117 13.97 -18.28 -33.26
N MET A 118 13.66 -19.53 -33.60
CA MET A 118 13.55 -20.03 -34.97
C MET A 118 12.10 -20.01 -35.43
N ASP A 119 11.88 -19.87 -36.74
CA ASP A 119 10.55 -19.88 -37.34
C ASP A 119 9.83 -21.21 -37.10
N ALA A 120 8.56 -21.12 -36.70
CA ALA A 120 7.71 -22.26 -36.36
C ALA A 120 6.41 -22.23 -37.19
N VAL A 121 5.31 -22.76 -36.65
CA VAL A 121 4.00 -22.72 -37.32
C VAL A 121 3.32 -21.35 -37.16
N PRO A 122 2.49 -20.91 -38.12
CA PRO A 122 1.73 -19.66 -38.01
C PRO A 122 0.76 -19.64 -36.83
N MET A 123 0.53 -18.44 -36.29
CA MET A 123 -0.49 -18.15 -35.28
C MET A 123 -0.96 -16.71 -35.44
N THR A 124 -2.04 -16.30 -34.78
CA THR A 124 -2.45 -14.88 -34.81
C THR A 124 -1.69 -14.07 -33.76
N LEU A 125 -1.46 -12.80 -34.04
CA LEU A 125 -0.88 -11.87 -33.08
C LEU A 125 -1.81 -11.70 -31.85
N GLY A 126 -3.13 -11.81 -32.05
CA GLY A 126 -4.10 -11.90 -30.95
C GLY A 126 -3.87 -13.10 -30.03
N GLN A 127 -3.53 -14.28 -30.56
CA GLN A 127 -3.17 -15.45 -29.74
C GLN A 127 -1.91 -15.20 -28.91
N GLU A 128 -0.90 -14.52 -29.46
CA GLU A 128 0.30 -14.14 -28.71
C GLU A 128 -0.04 -13.19 -27.54
N PHE A 129 -0.82 -12.15 -27.80
CA PHE A 129 -1.27 -11.21 -26.76
C PHE A 129 -2.17 -11.86 -25.71
N SER A 130 -2.94 -12.89 -26.08
CA SER A 130 -3.79 -13.62 -25.13
C SER A 130 -2.96 -14.33 -24.06
N GLY A 131 -1.73 -14.75 -24.41
CA GLY A 131 -0.76 -15.28 -23.46
C GLY A 131 -0.35 -14.25 -22.42
N TYR A 132 -0.01 -13.03 -22.87
CA TYR A 132 0.36 -11.92 -21.97
C TYR A 132 -0.80 -11.56 -21.03
N HIS A 133 -2.01 -11.42 -21.59
CA HIS A 133 -3.22 -11.16 -20.81
C HIS A 133 -3.43 -12.23 -19.72
N SER A 134 -3.37 -13.51 -20.10
CA SER A 134 -3.56 -14.62 -19.15
C SER A 134 -2.51 -14.64 -18.04
N GLN A 135 -1.25 -14.30 -18.33
CA GLN A 135 -0.20 -14.23 -17.31
C GLN A 135 -0.49 -13.15 -16.28
N ILE A 136 -0.82 -11.93 -16.75
CA ILE A 136 -1.12 -10.81 -15.86
C ILE A 136 -2.38 -11.09 -15.04
N PHE A 137 -3.40 -11.70 -15.64
CA PHE A 137 -4.64 -12.05 -14.94
C PHE A 137 -4.36 -13.02 -13.78
N GLN A 138 -3.60 -14.09 -14.04
CA GLN A 138 -3.22 -15.06 -13.00
C GLN A 138 -2.33 -14.44 -11.92
N CYS A 139 -1.47 -13.48 -12.27
CA CYS A 139 -0.69 -12.72 -11.29
C CYS A 139 -1.61 -11.88 -10.39
N CYS A 140 -2.64 -11.24 -10.94
CA CYS A 140 -3.63 -10.48 -10.18
C CYS A 140 -4.32 -11.36 -9.14
N GLU A 141 -4.80 -12.55 -9.56
CA GLU A 141 -5.44 -13.52 -8.67
C GLU A 141 -4.52 -13.94 -7.51
N ARG A 142 -3.24 -14.19 -7.79
CA ARG A 142 -2.24 -14.56 -6.76
C ARG A 142 -2.01 -13.42 -5.77
N ILE A 143 -1.90 -12.18 -6.26
CA ILE A 143 -1.74 -10.99 -5.41
C ILE A 143 -2.98 -10.82 -4.52
N ALA A 144 -4.18 -10.90 -5.10
CA ALA A 144 -5.42 -10.80 -4.36
C ALA A 144 -5.53 -11.88 -3.27
N PHE A 145 -5.14 -13.12 -3.58
CA PHE A 145 -5.10 -14.20 -2.60
C PHE A 145 -4.12 -13.93 -1.46
N SER A 146 -2.92 -13.43 -1.74
CA SER A 146 -1.92 -13.13 -0.71
C SER A 146 -2.36 -12.07 0.30
N LEU A 147 -3.31 -11.20 -0.06
CA LEU A 147 -3.88 -10.22 0.87
C LEU A 147 -4.62 -10.88 2.04
N THR A 148 -5.09 -12.12 1.89
CA THR A 148 -5.78 -12.86 2.96
C THR A 148 -4.94 -12.90 4.24
N HIS A 149 -3.63 -13.15 4.12
CA HIS A 149 -2.71 -13.18 5.26
C HIS A 149 -2.32 -11.79 5.77
N MET A 150 -2.48 -10.76 4.95
CA MET A 150 -2.20 -9.38 5.35
C MET A 150 -3.37 -8.72 6.09
N TYR A 151 -4.58 -9.29 6.00
CA TYR A 151 -5.73 -8.81 6.76
C TYR A 151 -5.67 -9.20 8.25
N GLU A 152 -4.87 -10.20 8.61
CA GLU A 152 -4.57 -10.53 10.00
C GLU A 152 -3.65 -9.46 10.58
N LEU A 153 -4.05 -8.85 11.69
CA LEU A 153 -3.32 -7.77 12.35
C LEU A 153 -2.71 -8.29 13.66
N ALA A 154 -1.65 -7.63 14.11
CA ALA A 154 -1.00 -7.95 15.38
C ALA A 154 -1.69 -7.30 16.61
N LEU A 155 -2.82 -6.61 16.39
CA LEU A 155 -3.69 -5.99 17.39
C LEU A 155 -4.82 -6.91 17.86
#